data_AF-T1CD96-F1
#
_entry.id   AF-T1CD96-F1
#
_cell.length_a   1.000
_cell.length_b   1.000
_cell.length_c   1.000
_cell.angle_alpha   90.00
_cell.angle_beta   90.00
_cell.angle_gamma   90.00
#
_symmetry.space_group_name_H-M   'P 1'
#
loop_
_entity.id
_entity.type
_entity.pdbx_description
1 polymer ?
#
loop_
_entity_poly.entity_id
_entity_poly.type
_entity_poly.pdbx_seq_one_letter_code
_entity_poly.pdbx_strand_id
1 'polypeptide(L)'
;DSTPQHLLAHIAELNANNAVDGILVQLPLPPHFDPEEIIEAIAVDKDVDGFHPYNVGRLALRAPLLRSCTPAGIMTLLQETGIEVRGKEAVIVGASNIVGRPMALELLLAGATVTVCHRFTRDLAAHVGRAELLVAAAG
;
A
#
# COMPACT_ATOMS: atom_id res chain seq x y z
N ASP A 1 -5.00 27.09 -5.93
CA ASP A 1 -4.74 27.11 -4.47
C ASP A 1 -5.95 26.57 -3.73
N SER A 2 -5.80 25.39 -3.11
CA SER A 2 -6.81 24.78 -2.23
C SER A 2 -6.24 24.70 -0.82
N THR A 3 -7.09 24.88 0.18
CA THR A 3 -6.74 24.72 1.60
C THR A 3 -7.03 23.29 2.07
N PRO A 4 -6.38 22.82 3.17
CA PRO A 4 -6.72 21.54 3.80
C PRO A 4 -8.21 21.44 4.15
N GLN A 5 -8.79 22.51 4.70
CA GLN A 5 -10.20 22.55 5.09
C GLN A 5 -11.13 22.39 3.89
N HIS A 6 -10.79 23.01 2.75
CA HIS A 6 -11.59 22.88 1.53
C HIS A 6 -11.56 21.45 0.99
N LEU A 7 -10.38 20.81 0.98
CA LEU A 7 -10.24 19.42 0.55
C LEU A 7 -10.97 18.44 1.47
N LEU A 8 -10.84 18.61 2.79
CA LEU A 8 -11.54 17.79 3.78
C LEU A 8 -13.06 17.93 3.68
N ALA A 9 -13.56 19.14 3.47
CA ALA A 9 -15.00 19.36 3.25
C ALA A 9 -15.48 18.63 1.98
N HIS A 10 -14.70 18.68 0.90
CA HIS A 10 -15.04 17.99 -0.33
C HIS A 10 -15.02 16.46 -0.17
N ILE A 11 -14.04 15.91 0.57
CA ILE A 11 -14.00 14.48 0.90
C ILE A 11 -15.24 14.09 1.72
N ALA A 12 -15.66 14.91 2.69
CA ALA A 12 -16.86 14.66 3.47
C ALA A 12 -18.13 14.63 2.61
N GLU A 13 -18.26 15.52 1.62
CA GLU A 13 -19.36 15.50 0.65
C GLU A 13 -19.37 14.21 -0.18
N LEU A 14 -18.21 13.78 -0.68
CA LEU A 14 -18.08 12.53 -1.45
C LEU A 14 -18.36 11.29 -0.60
N ASN A 15 -17.94 11.28 0.66
CA ASN A 15 -18.26 10.22 1.62
C ASN A 15 -19.78 10.07 1.80
N ALA A 16 -20.51 11.19 1.93
CA ALA A 16 -21.96 11.18 2.10
C ALA A 16 -22.74 10.88 0.80
N ASN A 17 -22.10 10.94 -0.36
CA ASN A 17 -22.76 10.73 -1.64
C ASN A 17 -22.88 9.23 -1.98
N ASN A 18 -24.10 8.70 -1.95
CA ASN A 18 -24.39 7.29 -2.27
C ASN A 18 -24.15 6.92 -3.75
N ALA A 19 -23.95 7.89 -4.65
CA ALA A 19 -23.57 7.63 -6.04
C ALA A 19 -22.05 7.52 -6.24
N VAL A 20 -21.25 7.71 -5.17
CA VAL A 20 -19.79 7.62 -5.20
C VAL A 20 -19.36 6.37 -4.42
N ASP A 21 -18.82 5.39 -5.13
CA ASP A 21 -18.34 4.13 -4.53
C ASP A 21 -16.87 4.19 -4.12
N GLY A 22 -16.10 5.14 -4.64
CA GLY A 22 -14.67 5.22 -4.41
C GLY A 22 -14.13 6.65 -4.50
N ILE A 23 -13.15 6.94 -3.66
CA ILE A 23 -12.45 8.23 -3.60
C ILE A 23 -10.95 7.94 -3.75
N LEU A 24 -10.32 8.67 -4.66
CA LEU A 24 -8.90 8.61 -4.94
C LEU A 24 -8.29 10.00 -4.73
N VAL A 25 -7.19 10.07 -3.98
CA VAL A 25 -6.42 11.30 -3.80
C VAL A 25 -5.03 11.10 -4.38
N GLN A 26 -4.73 11.80 -5.46
CA GLN A 26 -3.44 11.70 -6.13
C GLN A 26 -2.31 12.28 -5.26
N LEU A 27 -1.29 11.47 -5.01
CA LEU A 27 -0.05 11.86 -4.32
C LEU A 27 1.08 12.19 -5.33
N PRO A 28 2.10 13.01 -4.95
CA PRO A 28 2.24 13.70 -3.67
C PRO A 28 1.34 14.93 -3.57
N LEU A 29 0.84 15.22 -2.37
CA LEU A 29 0.14 16.47 -2.08
C LEU A 29 1.16 17.62 -1.89
N PRO A 30 0.75 18.88 -2.13
CA PRO A 30 1.54 20.05 -1.78
C PRO A 30 1.94 20.06 -0.28
N PRO A 31 3.07 20.69 0.11
CA PRO A 31 3.64 20.59 1.46
C PRO A 31 2.76 21.09 2.60
N HIS A 32 1.73 21.89 2.30
CA HIS A 32 0.80 22.43 3.30
C HIS A 32 -0.39 21.51 3.60
N PHE A 33 -0.46 20.34 2.97
CA PHE A 33 -1.38 19.27 3.33
C PHE A 33 -0.66 18.23 4.18
N ASP A 34 -1.37 17.67 5.15
CA ASP A 34 -0.99 16.42 5.81
C ASP A 34 -1.61 15.25 5.03
N PRO A 35 -0.80 14.43 4.33
CA PRO A 35 -1.34 13.30 3.57
C PRO A 35 -2.05 12.26 4.45
N GLU A 36 -1.62 12.08 5.71
CA GLU A 36 -2.23 11.11 6.60
C GLU A 36 -3.64 11.58 7.00
N GLU A 37 -3.80 12.86 7.35
CA GLU A 37 -5.10 13.47 7.63
C GLU A 37 -6.07 13.33 6.42
N ILE A 38 -5.57 13.58 5.21
CA ILE A 38 -6.38 13.49 3.99
C ILE A 38 -6.80 12.04 3.68
N ILE A 39 -5.90 11.08 3.84
CA ILE A 39 -6.20 9.66 3.61
C ILE A 39 -7.19 9.12 4.65
N GLU A 40 -7.01 9.47 5.93
CA GLU A 40 -7.91 9.04 7.02
C GLU A 40 -9.30 9.68 6.94
N ALA A 41 -9.44 10.81 6.23
CA ALA A 41 -10.75 11.43 6.00
C ALA A 41 -11.62 10.64 5.01
N ILE A 42 -11.05 9.78 4.17
CA ILE A 42 -11.80 8.95 3.22
C ILE A 42 -12.50 7.82 3.97
N ALA A 43 -13.80 7.61 3.72
CA ALA A 43 -14.52 6.50 4.32
C ALA A 43 -13.86 5.16 3.94
N VAL A 44 -13.72 4.26 4.92
CA VAL A 44 -13.00 2.98 4.77
C VAL A 44 -13.47 2.15 3.58
N ASP A 45 -14.78 2.14 3.31
CA ASP A 45 -15.43 1.41 2.23
C ASP A 45 -15.32 2.10 0.86
N LYS A 46 -14.89 3.37 0.84
CA LYS A 46 -14.61 4.16 -0.37
C LYS A 46 -13.12 4.40 -0.63
N ASP A 47 -12.24 3.95 0.25
CA ASP A 47 -10.78 4.00 0.08
C ASP A 47 -10.31 2.96 -0.94
N VAL A 48 -10.61 3.22 -2.22
CA VAL A 48 -10.28 2.32 -3.33
C VAL A 48 -8.78 2.29 -3.66
N ASP A 49 -7.99 3.23 -3.12
CA ASP A 49 -6.53 3.18 -3.15
C ASP A 49 -5.94 2.31 -2.03
N GLY A 50 -6.72 1.98 -1.00
CA GLY A 50 -6.38 1.01 0.04
C GLY A 50 -5.32 1.48 1.05
N PHE A 51 -5.15 2.80 1.22
CA PHE A 51 -4.16 3.38 2.13
C PHE A 51 -4.72 3.70 3.51
N HIS A 52 -6.04 3.69 3.70
CA HIS A 52 -6.66 3.95 4.98
C HIS A 52 -6.13 2.97 6.03
N PRO A 53 -5.65 3.42 7.21
CA PRO A 53 -5.02 2.57 8.21
C PRO A 53 -5.88 1.37 8.62
N TYR A 54 -7.20 1.53 8.65
CA TYR A 54 -8.14 0.42 8.84
C TYR A 54 -7.98 -0.68 7.78
N ASN A 55 -7.94 -0.35 6.49
CA ASN A 55 -7.79 -1.32 5.40
C ASN A 55 -6.43 -2.03 5.46
N VAL A 56 -5.35 -1.28 5.75
CA VAL A 56 -4.01 -1.86 5.98
C VAL A 56 -3.99 -2.78 7.21
N GLY A 57 -4.65 -2.39 8.29
CA GLY A 57 -4.78 -3.21 9.51
C GLY A 57 -5.56 -4.50 9.25
N ARG A 58 -6.63 -4.43 8.45
CA ARG A 58 -7.39 -5.61 8.00
C ARG A 58 -6.54 -6.56 7.17
N LEU A 59 -5.68 -6.05 6.30
CA LEU A 59 -4.69 -6.85 5.58
C LEU A 59 -3.68 -7.50 6.54
N ALA A 60 -3.15 -6.76 7.51
CA ALA A 60 -2.22 -7.30 8.51
C ALA A 60 -2.84 -8.43 9.35
N LEU A 61 -4.15 -8.35 9.62
CA LEU A 61 -4.92 -9.38 10.32
C LEU A 61 -5.37 -10.55 9.42
N ARG A 62 -4.88 -10.61 8.18
CA ARG A 62 -5.24 -11.65 7.19
C ARG A 62 -6.73 -11.69 6.83
N ALA A 63 -7.42 -10.56 6.99
CA ALA A 63 -8.83 -10.39 6.67
C ALA A 63 -9.05 -9.13 5.80
N PRO A 64 -8.37 -9.02 4.64
CA PRO A 64 -8.34 -7.81 3.83
C PRO A 64 -9.73 -7.39 3.35
N LEU A 65 -9.91 -6.07 3.19
CA LEU A 65 -11.03 -5.47 2.48
C LEU A 65 -10.50 -4.90 1.15
N LEU A 66 -10.58 -3.58 0.98
CA LEU A 66 -9.83 -2.87 -0.06
C LEU A 66 -8.33 -2.95 0.28
N ARG A 67 -7.50 -3.10 -0.75
CA ARG A 67 -6.06 -3.36 -0.63
C ARG A 67 -5.32 -2.32 -1.44
N SER A 68 -4.12 -1.95 -0.97
CA SER A 68 -3.26 -1.01 -1.69
C SER A 68 -3.08 -1.44 -3.14
N CYS A 69 -3.39 -0.54 -4.07
CA CYS A 69 -3.56 -0.85 -5.48
C CYS A 69 -2.28 -1.45 -6.12
N THR A 70 -1.11 -0.87 -5.87
CA THR A 70 0.18 -1.34 -6.41
C THR A 70 0.56 -2.74 -5.90
N PRO A 71 0.62 -3.01 -4.57
CA PRO A 71 0.81 -4.35 -4.03
C PRO A 71 -0.22 -5.37 -4.53
N ALA A 72 -1.51 -5.03 -4.53
CA ALA A 72 -2.56 -5.93 -5.02
C ALA A 72 -2.38 -6.26 -6.51
N GLY A 73 -1.97 -5.27 -7.32
CA GLY A 73 -1.62 -5.45 -8.72
C GLY A 73 -0.43 -6.39 -8.90
N ILE A 74 0.65 -6.22 -8.12
CA ILE A 74 1.81 -7.13 -8.14
C ILE A 74 1.39 -8.57 -7.80
N MET A 75 0.58 -8.77 -6.76
CA MET A 75 0.08 -10.10 -6.40
C MET A 75 -0.76 -10.72 -7.52
N THR A 76 -1.57 -9.91 -8.18
CA THR A 76 -2.37 -10.35 -9.34
C THR A 76 -1.45 -10.78 -10.48
N LEU A 77 -0.42 -10.00 -10.81
CA LEU A 77 0.56 -10.37 -11.83
C LEU A 77 1.29 -11.68 -11.52
N LEU A 78 1.70 -11.89 -10.27
CA LEU A 78 2.34 -13.14 -9.85
C LEU A 78 1.40 -14.34 -10.03
N GLN A 79 0.13 -14.19 -9.67
CA GLN A 79 -0.89 -15.21 -9.86
C GLN A 79 -1.12 -15.53 -11.34
N GLU A 80 -1.35 -14.52 -12.17
CA GLU A 80 -1.64 -14.68 -13.61
C GLU A 80 -0.45 -15.24 -14.40
N THR A 81 0.78 -15.03 -13.92
CA THR A 81 2.00 -15.57 -14.52
C THR A 81 2.38 -16.96 -14.00
N GLY A 82 1.62 -17.51 -13.03
CA GLY A 82 1.87 -18.83 -12.47
C GLY A 82 3.12 -18.91 -11.57
N ILE A 83 3.62 -17.76 -11.08
CA ILE A 83 4.77 -17.72 -10.18
C ILE A 83 4.29 -18.08 -8.76
N GLU A 84 4.77 -19.20 -8.24
CA GLU A 84 4.48 -19.62 -6.87
C GLU A 84 5.16 -18.68 -5.86
N VAL A 85 4.37 -18.09 -4.94
CA VAL A 85 4.88 -17.19 -3.89
C VAL A 85 5.15 -17.92 -2.58
N ARG A 86 4.36 -18.95 -2.28
CA ARG A 86 4.40 -19.66 -1.00
C ARG A 86 5.78 -20.30 -0.79
N GLY A 87 6.35 -20.08 0.39
CA GLY A 87 7.64 -20.65 0.79
C GLY A 87 8.88 -19.94 0.25
N LYS A 88 8.73 -18.98 -0.68
CA LYS A 88 9.86 -18.25 -1.25
C LYS A 88 10.45 -17.21 -0.31
N GLU A 89 11.76 -16.96 -0.43
CA GLU A 89 12.40 -15.77 0.14
C GLU A 89 12.10 -14.54 -0.72
N ALA A 90 11.18 -13.71 -0.25
CA ALA A 90 10.82 -12.45 -0.88
C ALA A 90 11.54 -11.28 -0.20
N VAL A 91 12.20 -10.44 -1.00
CA VAL A 91 12.91 -9.25 -0.54
C VAL A 91 12.30 -8.01 -1.17
N ILE A 92 11.95 -7.04 -0.33
CA ILE A 92 11.42 -5.75 -0.76
C ILE A 92 12.48 -4.69 -0.48
N VAL A 93 12.84 -3.90 -1.48
CA VAL A 93 13.76 -2.76 -1.32
C VAL A 93 12.92 -1.49 -1.36
N GLY A 94 12.55 -0.98 -0.20
CA GLY A 94 11.60 0.12 -0.05
C GLY A 94 10.59 -0.17 1.05
N ALA A 95 10.36 0.79 1.95
CA ALA A 95 9.49 0.64 3.11
C ALA A 95 8.45 1.77 3.23
N SER A 96 8.00 2.30 2.09
CA SER A 96 6.96 3.33 2.02
C SER A 96 5.60 2.80 2.52
N ASN A 97 4.74 3.72 2.97
CA ASN A 97 3.40 3.39 3.45
C ASN A 97 2.47 2.93 2.31
N ILE A 98 2.71 3.42 1.09
CA ILE A 98 1.85 3.14 -0.07
C ILE A 98 2.25 1.88 -0.84
N VAL A 99 3.53 1.47 -0.82
CA VAL A 99 4.00 0.28 -1.56
C VAL A 99 4.71 -0.72 -0.64
N GLY A 100 5.85 -0.33 -0.05
CA GLY A 100 6.75 -1.29 0.59
C GLY A 100 6.13 -2.06 1.77
N ARG A 101 5.50 -1.34 2.69
CA ARG A 101 4.82 -1.95 3.86
C ARG A 101 3.62 -2.82 3.47
N PRO A 102 2.64 -2.35 2.67
CA PRO A 102 1.53 -3.20 2.27
C PRO A 102 1.97 -4.39 1.41
N MET A 103 2.99 -4.23 0.55
CA MET A 103 3.59 -5.36 -0.20
C MET A 103 4.14 -6.45 0.72
N ALA A 104 4.78 -6.06 1.84
CA ALA A 104 5.26 -7.03 2.82
C ALA A 104 4.11 -7.85 3.41
N LEU A 105 2.97 -7.20 3.71
CA LEU A 105 1.80 -7.87 4.25
C LEU A 105 1.14 -8.80 3.22
N GLU A 106 1.02 -8.37 1.96
CA GLU A 106 0.51 -9.22 0.87
C GLU A 106 1.36 -10.48 0.67
N LEU A 107 2.69 -10.34 0.68
CA LEU A 107 3.61 -11.47 0.52
C LEU A 107 3.57 -12.41 1.72
N LEU A 108 3.48 -11.88 2.95
CA LEU A 108 3.25 -12.69 4.14
C LEU A 108 1.91 -13.43 4.07
N LEU A 109 0.84 -12.77 3.61
CA LEU A 109 -0.47 -13.39 3.44
C LEU A 109 -0.44 -14.54 2.42
N ALA A 110 0.32 -14.38 1.34
CA ALA A 110 0.57 -15.41 0.33
C ALA A 110 1.51 -16.54 0.83
N GLY A 111 2.16 -16.35 1.97
CA GLY A 111 2.99 -17.35 2.62
C GLY A 111 4.47 -17.34 2.20
N ALA A 112 4.99 -16.20 1.73
CA ALA A 112 6.42 -16.00 1.54
C ALA A 112 7.12 -15.74 2.89
N THR A 113 8.42 -16.03 2.96
CA THR A 113 9.31 -15.43 3.96
C THR A 113 9.70 -14.05 3.47
N VAL A 114 9.51 -13.01 4.28
CA VAL A 114 9.64 -11.62 3.81
C VAL A 114 10.76 -10.88 4.54
N THR A 115 11.68 -10.30 3.77
CA THR A 115 12.66 -9.31 4.24
C THR A 115 12.31 -7.94 3.67
N VAL A 116 12.19 -6.92 4.54
CA VAL A 116 12.02 -5.52 4.12
C VAL A 116 13.33 -4.75 4.30
N CYS A 117 13.86 -4.23 3.20
CA CYS A 117 15.05 -3.38 3.17
C CYS A 117 14.68 -1.91 2.96
N HIS A 118 15.54 -1.01 3.43
CA HIS A 118 15.37 0.44 3.33
C HIS A 118 16.73 1.15 3.34
N ARG A 119 16.73 2.49 3.29
CA ARG A 119 17.95 3.33 3.25
C ARG A 119 18.96 3.13 4.40
N PHE A 120 18.59 2.39 5.44
CA PHE A 120 19.46 2.11 6.60
C PHE A 120 19.85 0.63 6.70
N THR A 121 19.40 -0.21 5.76
CA THR A 121 19.79 -1.63 5.72
C THR A 121 21.28 -1.73 5.47
N ARG A 122 21.97 -2.47 6.34
CA ARG A 122 23.38 -2.81 6.15
C ARG A 122 23.49 -3.95 5.16
N ASP A 123 24.48 -3.87 4.28
CA ASP A 123 24.76 -4.89 3.24
C ASP A 123 23.52 -5.27 2.41
N LEU A 124 22.89 -4.25 1.79
CA LEU A 124 21.74 -4.44 0.92
C LEU A 124 22.00 -5.49 -0.18
N ALA A 125 23.24 -5.58 -0.68
CA ALA A 125 23.62 -6.54 -1.71
C ALA A 125 23.45 -7.99 -1.24
N ALA A 126 23.84 -8.32 -0.02
CA ALA A 126 23.62 -9.65 0.55
C ALA A 126 22.13 -9.98 0.72
N HIS A 127 21.29 -9.00 1.05
CA HIS A 127 19.84 -9.18 1.10
C HIS A 127 19.24 -9.43 -0.28
N VAL A 128 19.59 -8.62 -1.28
CA VAL A 128 19.10 -8.78 -2.65
C VAL A 128 19.59 -10.09 -3.26
N GLY A 129 20.85 -10.49 -3.00
CA GLY A 129 21.45 -11.69 -3.58
C GLY A 129 20.81 -13.02 -3.15
N ARG A 130 20.05 -13.05 -2.04
CA ARG A 130 19.30 -14.23 -1.59
C ARG A 130 17.84 -14.27 -2.04
N ALA A 131 17.35 -13.23 -2.70
CA ALA A 131 15.94 -13.10 -3.04
C ALA A 131 15.53 -14.06 -4.15
N GLU A 132 14.51 -14.89 -3.92
CA GLU A 132 13.82 -15.63 -4.97
C GLU A 132 12.72 -14.78 -5.62
N LEU A 133 12.21 -13.79 -4.88
CA LEU A 133 11.31 -12.75 -5.38
C LEU A 133 11.82 -11.38 -4.90
N LEU A 134 12.15 -10.49 -5.83
CA LEU A 134 12.63 -9.14 -5.51
C LEU A 134 11.61 -8.09 -5.94
N VAL A 135 11.14 -7.29 -4.99
CA VAL A 135 10.32 -6.10 -5.26
C VAL A 135 11.16 -4.85 -5.01
N ALA A 136 11.48 -4.09 -6.06
CA ALA A 136 12.18 -2.82 -5.95
C ALA A 136 11.18 -1.65 -5.89
N ALA A 137 11.11 -0.96 -4.75
CA ALA A 137 10.16 0.11 -4.43
C ALA A 137 10.85 1.29 -3.70
N ALA A 138 12.06 1.64 -4.12
CA ALA A 138 12.91 2.65 -3.47
C ALA A 138 12.92 4.03 -4.16
N GLY A 139 12.18 4.18 -5.27
CA GLY A 139 11.97 5.45 -5.96
C GLY A 139 10.80 6.23 -5.37
#